data_AF-A0A3M7SB80-F1
#
_entry.id   AF-A0A3M7SB80-F1
#
_cell.length_a   1.000
_cell.length_b   1.000
_cell.length_c   1.000
_cell.angle_alpha   90.00
_cell.angle_beta   90.00
_cell.angle_gamma   90.00
#
_symmetry.space_group_name_H-M   'P 1'
#
loop_
_entity.id
_entity.type
_entity.pdbx_description
1 polymer ?
#
loop_
_entity_poly.entity_id
_entity_poly.type
_entity_poly.pdbx_seq_one_letter_code
_entity_poly.pdbx_strand_id
1 'polypeptide(L)' 'MSTMSFFSLPISMEYCESLPVQALLYMVKAQNHLETDFHYLEENGTLVNGSEVEQADWLEKITATKAPKKPLISLLTQRA' A
#
# COMPACT_ATOMS: atom_id res chain seq x y z
N MET A 1 12.22 -14.06 21.11
CA MET A 1 12.12 -13.85 19.64
C MET A 1 11.84 -12.39 19.43
N SER A 2 12.85 -11.62 19.02
CA SER A 2 12.68 -10.19 18.71
C SER A 2 12.03 -10.09 17.34
N THR A 3 10.79 -9.61 17.29
CA THR A 3 10.18 -9.13 16.04
C THR A 3 11.05 -8.00 15.52
N MET A 4 11.77 -8.24 14.43
CA MET A 4 12.43 -7.17 13.68
C MET A 4 11.33 -6.29 13.09
N SER A 5 10.97 -5.22 13.80
CA SER A 5 10.16 -4.14 13.26
C SER A 5 10.97 -3.45 12.17
N PHE A 6 10.70 -3.78 10.90
CA PHE A 6 11.35 -3.18 9.74
C PHE A 6 11.06 -1.66 9.57
N PHE A 7 10.22 -1.07 10.43
CA PHE A 7 9.70 0.30 10.30
C PHE A 7 10.15 1.26 11.41
N SER A 8 11.37 1.14 11.92
CA SER A 8 11.92 2.10 12.91
C SER A 8 12.57 3.35 12.30
N LEU A 9 12.63 3.47 10.98
CA LEU A 9 13.15 4.64 10.28
C LEU A 9 11.98 5.43 9.65
N PRO A 10 11.96 6.77 9.77
CA PRO A 10 11.00 7.58 9.03
C PRO A 10 11.25 7.33 7.55
N ILE A 11 10.34 6.60 6.90
CA ILE A 11 10.40 6.40 5.46
C ILE A 11 10.25 7.78 4.82
N SER A 12 11.25 8.21 4.04
CA SER A 12 11.20 9.52 3.41
C SER A 12 10.06 9.57 2.40
N MET A 13 9.37 10.71 2.35
CA MET A 13 8.27 10.92 1.40
C MET A 13 8.76 10.76 -0.05
N GLU A 14 9.98 11.21 -0.34
CA GLU A 14 10.64 11.04 -1.65
C GLU A 14 10.84 9.57 -2.02
N TYR A 15 11.21 8.72 -1.05
CA TYR A 15 11.31 7.29 -1.28
C TYR A 15 9.94 6.69 -1.60
N CYS A 16 8.91 7.01 -0.82
CA CYS A 16 7.54 6.58 -1.08
C CYS A 16 7.01 6.98 -2.47
N GLU A 17 7.31 8.20 -2.93
CA GLU A 17 6.90 8.66 -4.26
C GLU A 17 7.61 7.91 -5.40
N SER A 18 8.86 7.51 -5.18
CA SER A 18 9.65 6.75 -6.15
C SER A 18 9.17 5.29 -6.31
N LEU A 19 8.52 4.73 -5.29
CA LEU A 19 8.08 3.33 -5.29
C LEU A 19 6.91 3.08 -6.25
N PRO A 20 6.85 1.89 -6.89
CA PRO A 20 5.66 1.49 -7.63
C PRO A 20 4.47 1.29 -6.68
N VAL A 21 3.25 1.47 -7.21
CA VAL A 21 1.99 1.32 -6.44
C VAL A 21 1.90 -0.05 -5.76
N GLN A 22 2.36 -1.10 -6.44
CA GLN A 22 2.38 -2.46 -5.88
C GLN A 22 3.28 -2.57 -4.63
N ALA A 23 4.45 -1.92 -4.63
CA ALA A 23 5.34 -1.92 -3.48
C ALA A 23 4.74 -1.13 -2.31
N LEU A 24 4.10 0.02 -2.60
CA LEU A 24 3.38 0.80 -1.60
C LEU A 24 2.23 0.00 -0.97
N LEU A 25 1.42 -0.69 -1.78
CA LEU A 25 0.35 -1.55 -1.30
C LEU A 25 0.89 -2.69 -0.42
N TYR A 26 1.97 -3.34 -0.83
CA TYR A 26 2.63 -4.37 -0.04
C TYR A 26 3.09 -3.84 1.32
N MET A 27 3.72 -2.66 1.36
CA MET A 27 4.14 -2.04 2.61
C MET A 27 2.95 -1.70 3.50
N VAL A 28 1.85 -1.19 2.95
CA VAL A 28 0.61 -0.92 3.72
C VAL A 28 0.09 -2.22 4.32
N LYS A 29 0.02 -3.30 3.54
CA LYS A 29 -0.41 -4.61 4.04
C LYS A 29 0.49 -5.15 5.14
N ALA A 30 1.81 -5.08 4.95
CA ALA A 30 2.79 -5.53 5.93
C ALA A 30 2.71 -4.75 7.25
N GLN A 31 2.49 -3.44 7.19
CA GLN A 31 2.23 -2.66 8.40
C GLN A 31 0.92 -3.08 9.08
N ASN A 32 -0.09 -3.51 8.31
CA ASN A 32 -1.42 -3.91 8.81
C ASN A 32 -1.55 -5.38 9.21
N HIS A 33 -0.52 -6.21 9.03
CA HIS A 33 -0.60 -7.66 9.19
C HIS A 33 -1.63 -8.31 8.24
N LEU A 34 -1.72 -7.81 7.01
CA LEU A 34 -2.65 -8.24 5.96
C LEU A 34 -1.91 -8.85 4.74
N GLU A 35 -0.70 -9.37 4.92
CA GLU A 35 0.19 -9.79 3.83
C GLU A 35 -0.41 -10.91 2.97
N THR A 36 -1.26 -11.75 3.56
CA THR A 36 -1.87 -12.90 2.90
C THR A 36 -3.17 -12.59 2.18
N ASP A 37 -3.75 -11.42 2.43
CA ASP A 37 -5.09 -11.07 1.97
C ASP A 37 -5.04 -10.20 0.72
N PHE A 38 -6.05 -10.33 -0.14
CA PHE A 38 -6.17 -9.48 -1.32
C PHE A 38 -6.89 -8.19 -0.96
N HIS A 39 -6.25 -7.06 -1.22
CA HIS A 39 -6.80 -5.75 -0.93
C HIS A 39 -6.51 -4.79 -2.06
N TYR A 40 -7.45 -3.88 -2.29
CA TYR A 40 -7.31 -2.75 -3.19
C TYR A 40 -7.79 -1.47 -2.50
N LEU A 41 -7.55 -0.33 -3.14
CA LEU A 41 -8.04 0.97 -2.65
C LEU A 41 -9.25 1.43 -3.42
N GLU A 42 -10.29 1.78 -2.70
CA GLU A 42 -11.37 2.57 -3.26
C GLU A 42 -10.92 4.01 -3.54
N GLU A 43 -11.68 4.72 -4.37
CA GLU A 43 -11.40 6.12 -4.73
C GLU A 43 -11.37 7.06 -3.51
N ASN A 44 -12.09 6.71 -2.45
CA ASN A 44 -12.12 7.42 -1.18
C ASN A 44 -10.85 7.22 -0.32
N GLY A 45 -9.91 6.37 -0.74
CA GLY A 45 -8.68 6.07 0.00
C GLY A 45 -8.81 4.97 1.05
N THR A 46 -9.92 4.22 1.07
CA THR A 46 -10.13 3.10 1.99
C THR A 46 -9.52 1.82 1.41
N LEU A 47 -8.77 1.11 2.24
CA LEU A 47 -8.27 -0.23 1.91
C LEU A 47 -9.39 -1.25 2.13
N VAL A 48 -9.81 -1.92 1.06
CA VAL A 48 -10.94 -2.87 1.08
C VAL A 48 -10.45 -4.26 0.73
N ASN A 49 -10.98 -5.26 1.43
CA ASN A 49 -10.71 -6.67 1.19
C ASN A 49 -11.44 -7.12 -0.08
N GLY A 50 -10.77 -7.90 -0.93
CA GLY A 50 -11.31 -8.37 -2.20
C GLY A 50 -10.72 -9.71 -2.61
N SER A 51 -10.80 -10.01 -3.91
CA SER A 51 -10.20 -11.17 -4.54
C SER A 51 -8.90 -10.83 -5.27
N GLU A 52 -8.14 -11.87 -5.63
CA GLU A 52 -6.93 -11.73 -6.47
C GLU A 52 -7.21 -10.99 -7.78
N VAL A 53 -8.35 -11.31 -8.42
CA VAL A 53 -8.76 -10.71 -9.70
C VAL A 53 -9.07 -9.23 -9.53
N GLU A 54 -9.81 -8.85 -8.48
CA GLU A 54 -10.14 -7.44 -8.22
C GLU A 54 -8.89 -6.62 -7.88
N GLN A 55 -7.97 -7.18 -7.10
CA GLN A 55 -6.71 -6.51 -6.81
C GLN A 55 -5.85 -6.35 -8.08
N ALA A 56 -5.80 -7.36 -8.95
CA ALA A 56 -5.06 -7.30 -10.21
C ALA A 56 -5.65 -6.26 -11.17
N ASP A 57 -6.98 -6.25 -11.34
CA ASP A 57 -7.68 -5.26 -12.15
C ASP A 57 -7.48 -3.83 -11.62
N TRP A 58 -7.55 -3.65 -10.30
CA TRP A 58 -7.24 -2.36 -9.68
C TRP A 58 -5.79 -1.93 -9.91
N LEU A 59 -4.81 -2.83 -9.76
CA LEU A 59 -3.39 -2.55 -10.01
C LEU A 59 -3.14 -2.16 -11.47
N GLU A 60 -3.80 -2.82 -12.42
CA GLU A 60 -3.72 -2.49 -13.83
C GLU A 60 -4.29 -1.09 -14.11
N LYS A 61 -5.51 -0.83 -13.63
CA LYS A 61 -6.19 0.47 -13.78
C LYS A 61 -5.38 1.61 -13.19
N ILE A 62 -4.87 1.45 -11.96
CA ILE A 62 -4.16 2.53 -11.27
C ILE A 62 -2.80 2.83 -11.92
N THR A 63 -2.13 1.80 -12.45
CA THR A 63 -0.89 1.95 -13.20
C THR A 63 -1.13 2.61 -14.55
N ALA A 64 -2.19 2.23 -15.26
CA ALA A 64 -2.55 2.80 -16.56
C ALA A 64 -2.96 4.28 -16.45
N THR A 65 -3.73 4.62 -15.41
CA THR A 65 -4.25 5.97 -15.17
C THR A 65 -3.26 6.90 -14.47
N LYS A 66 -2.08 6.38 -14.06
CA LYS A 66 -1.12 7.10 -13.21
C LYS A 66 -1.80 7.73 -11.99
N ALA A 67 -2.76 7.01 -11.40
CA ALA A 67 -3.56 7.57 -10.32
C ALA A 67 -2.66 7.95 -9.12
N PRO A 68 -3.11 8.91 -8.31
CA PRO A 68 -2.28 9.46 -7.26
C PRO A 68 -1.91 8.39 -6.22
N LYS A 69 -0.60 8.23 -5.97
CA LYS A 69 -0.06 7.36 -4.91
C LYS A 69 -0.30 7.92 -3.50
N LYS A 70 -0.71 9.19 -3.39
CA LYS A 70 -0.91 9.92 -2.12
C LYS A 70 -1.74 9.15 -1.08
N PRO A 71 -2.85 8.45 -1.41
CA PRO A 71 -3.62 7.70 -0.42
C PRO A 71 -2.82 6.56 0.21
N LEU A 72 -2.06 5.79 -0.58
CA LEU A 72 -1.18 4.73 -0.05
C LEU A 72 -0.08 5.29 0.83
N ILE A 73 0.54 6.39 0.40
CA ILE A 73 1.59 7.06 1.17
C ILE A 73 0.99 7.59 2.48
N SER A 74 -0.21 8.15 2.45
CA SER A 74 -0.94 8.59 3.64
C SER A 74 -1.21 7.43 4.59
N LEU A 75 -1.61 6.26 4.09
CA LEU A 75 -1.82 5.07 4.93
C LEU A 75 -0.51 4.56 5.56
N LEU A 76 0.62 4.68 4.86
CA LEU A 76 1.94 4.34 5.38
C LEU A 76 2.43 5.31 6.47
N THR A 77 2.14 6.61 6.32
CA THR A 77 2.55 7.65 7.27
C THR A 77 1.58 7.81 8.44
N GLN A 78 0.35 7.31 8.31
CA GLN A 78 -0.63 7.31 9.39
C GLN A 78 -0.33 6.28 10.52
N ARG A 79 0.78 5.52 10.46
CA ARG A 79 1.03 4.38 11.35
C ARG A 79 2.02 4.65 12.48
N ALA A 80 1.48 4.81 13.69
CA ALA A 80 1.78 4.04 14.92
C ALA A 80 0.79 4.46 16.03
#